data_AF-N9FY72-F1
#
_entry.id   AF-N9FY72-F1
#
_cell.length_a   1.000
_cell.length_b   1.000
_cell.length_c   1.000
_cell.angle_alpha   90.00
_cell.angle_beta   90.00
_cell.angle_gamma   90.00
#
_symmetry.space_group_name_H-M   'P 1'
#
loop_
_entity.id
_entity.type
_entity.pdbx_description
1 polymer ?
#
loop_
_entity_poly.entity_id
_entity_poly.type
_entity_poly.pdbx_seq_one_letter_code
_entity_poly.pdbx_strand_id
1 'polypeptide(L)'
;MIKNKPSFNKKKWLRNHLDDVLRLKKEGLTYQSIIQVLKKDLNMPFDLEESLLSRYLKEFAEDESTTLKTKTALKNKVERQIDRLTRQNNEIQNLKRRLDRMAEREIQMQMQNAQLKERNEVLENKFLDGDARIEELLRYKGLHNSKWRIAELEQKNDELFQTVLMLERRAERAEEPLKQAHDQITQLGTELSQIKGEYEQLEQNQLLSNQKIKQLELTINALKNEKQALEKQLAEKESLVIHQDQEKIEQLTQERQKFLQERNQLHMLSKRLKSDLSNSEHQLSEVSNLLHESRNNAKQKDLWRALAIGFGCLAVIFFLIFIFL
;
A
#
# COMPACT_ATOMS: atom_id res chain seq x y z
N MET A 1 -78.24 24.06 -146.22
CA MET A 1 -77.14 24.25 -145.25
C MET A 1 -76.02 25.03 -145.93
N ILE A 2 -75.81 26.30 -145.59
CA ILE A 2 -74.60 27.04 -145.99
C ILE A 2 -73.88 27.40 -144.70
N LYS A 3 -72.81 26.66 -144.41
CA LYS A 3 -71.95 26.82 -143.23
C LYS A 3 -71.21 28.15 -143.36
N ASN A 4 -71.50 29.12 -142.48
CA ASN A 4 -70.70 30.34 -142.38
C ASN A 4 -69.29 29.98 -141.92
N LYS A 5 -68.29 30.38 -142.72
CA LYS A 5 -66.86 30.17 -142.44
C LYS A 5 -66.48 30.78 -141.08
N PRO A 6 -65.56 30.18 -140.31
CA PRO A 6 -65.03 30.76 -139.08
C PRO A 6 -64.40 32.13 -139.39
N SER A 7 -64.90 33.20 -138.76
CA SER A 7 -64.39 34.56 -138.96
C SER A 7 -62.99 34.68 -138.36
N PHE A 8 -61.97 34.82 -139.20
CA PHE A 8 -60.57 34.98 -138.78
C PHE A 8 -60.37 36.28 -137.96
N ASN A 9 -59.74 36.19 -136.78
CA ASN A 9 -59.49 37.36 -135.92
C ASN A 9 -58.25 38.14 -136.39
N LYS A 10 -58.48 39.14 -137.24
CA LYS A 10 -57.46 40.00 -137.84
C LYS A 10 -56.59 40.73 -136.79
N LYS A 11 -57.19 41.20 -135.68
CA LYS A 11 -56.50 41.97 -134.63
C LYS A 11 -55.48 41.13 -133.85
N LYS A 12 -55.85 39.91 -133.46
CA LYS A 12 -54.95 39.00 -132.73
C LYS A 12 -53.76 38.58 -133.60
N TRP A 13 -53.99 38.33 -134.89
CA TRP A 13 -52.92 37.98 -135.81
C TRP A 13 -51.92 39.14 -136.01
N LEU A 14 -52.42 40.38 -136.14
CA LEU A 14 -51.59 41.59 -136.19
C LEU A 14 -50.82 41.85 -134.89
N ARG A 15 -51.40 41.54 -133.72
CA ARG A 15 -50.70 41.69 -132.43
C ARG A 15 -49.51 40.71 -132.30
N ASN A 16 -49.64 39.50 -132.84
CA ASN A 16 -48.56 38.51 -132.80
C ASN A 16 -47.41 38.84 -133.77
N HIS A 17 -47.69 39.53 -134.87
CA HIS A 17 -46.70 40.00 -135.83
C HIS A 17 -46.42 41.50 -135.67
N LEU A 18 -46.73 42.07 -134.49
CA LEU A 18 -46.64 43.51 -134.24
C LEU A 18 -45.20 44.01 -134.39
N ASP A 19 -44.21 43.25 -133.93
CA ASP A 19 -42.80 43.62 -134.06
C ASP A 19 -42.35 43.69 -135.53
N ASP A 20 -42.81 42.77 -136.38
CA ASP A 20 -42.53 42.81 -137.81
C ASP A 20 -43.23 44.00 -138.49
N VAL A 21 -44.50 44.25 -138.15
CA VAL A 21 -45.26 45.41 -138.66
C VAL A 21 -44.61 46.74 -138.24
N LEU A 22 -44.17 46.85 -136.99
CA LEU A 22 -43.48 48.03 -136.48
C LEU A 22 -42.08 48.18 -137.09
N ARG A 23 -41.37 47.08 -137.37
CA ARG A 23 -40.09 47.10 -138.10
C ARG A 23 -40.26 47.64 -139.51
N LEU A 24 -41.20 47.08 -140.29
CA LEU A 24 -41.51 47.55 -141.64
C LEU A 24 -41.95 49.02 -141.63
N LYS A 25 -42.68 49.45 -140.59
CA LYS A 25 -43.05 50.86 -140.45
C LYS A 25 -41.84 51.76 -140.16
N LYS A 26 -40.86 51.32 -139.37
CA LYS A 26 -39.60 52.03 -139.10
C LYS A 26 -38.70 52.12 -140.33
N GLU A 27 -38.78 51.14 -141.22
CA GLU A 27 -38.10 51.14 -142.53
C GLU A 27 -38.74 52.13 -143.53
N GLY A 28 -39.80 52.84 -143.14
CA GLY A 28 -40.40 53.93 -143.93
C GLY A 28 -41.52 53.50 -144.88
N LEU A 29 -41.93 52.23 -144.84
CA LEU A 29 -42.98 51.69 -145.71
C LEU A 29 -44.36 52.33 -145.40
N THR A 30 -45.13 52.61 -146.46
CA THR A 30 -46.54 53.02 -146.36
C THR A 30 -47.40 51.84 -145.88
N TYR A 31 -48.54 52.08 -145.25
CA TYR A 31 -49.38 51.00 -144.74
C TYR A 31 -49.85 50.05 -145.85
N GLN A 32 -50.09 50.54 -147.07
CA GLN A 32 -50.35 49.69 -148.24
C GLN A 32 -49.18 48.77 -148.58
N SER A 33 -47.94 49.30 -148.60
CA SER A 33 -46.76 48.47 -148.85
C SER A 33 -46.52 47.45 -147.73
N ILE A 34 -46.78 47.81 -146.46
CA ILE A 34 -46.75 46.88 -145.33
C ILE A 34 -47.79 45.77 -145.52
N ILE A 35 -49.02 46.10 -145.94
CA ILE A 35 -50.06 45.10 -146.21
C ILE A 35 -49.65 44.15 -147.35
N GLN A 36 -48.99 44.66 -148.38
CA GLN A 36 -48.47 43.82 -149.47
C GLN A 36 -47.36 42.87 -148.99
N VAL A 37 -46.41 43.37 -148.20
CA VAL A 37 -45.35 42.53 -147.59
C VAL A 37 -45.98 41.47 -146.67
N LEU A 38 -46.95 41.85 -145.84
CA LEU A 38 -47.68 40.92 -144.99
C LEU A 38 -48.38 39.83 -145.80
N LYS A 39 -48.98 40.17 -146.94
CA LYS A 39 -49.61 39.19 -147.84
C LYS A 39 -48.60 38.27 -148.51
N LYS A 40 -47.49 38.82 -149.00
CA LYS A 40 -46.55 38.10 -149.87
C LYS A 40 -45.54 37.28 -149.07
N ASP A 41 -44.97 37.87 -148.02
CA ASP A 41 -43.83 37.29 -147.31
C ASP A 41 -44.28 36.60 -146.02
N LEU A 42 -45.35 37.10 -145.39
CA LEU A 42 -45.92 36.54 -144.15
C LEU A 42 -47.24 35.79 -144.38
N ASN A 43 -47.59 35.51 -145.64
CA ASN A 43 -48.79 34.75 -146.05
C ASN A 43 -50.08 35.18 -145.32
N MET A 44 -50.33 36.49 -145.23
CA MET A 44 -51.50 37.02 -144.54
C MET A 44 -52.81 36.46 -145.16
N PRO A 45 -53.63 35.71 -144.40
CA PRO A 45 -54.73 34.92 -144.96
C PRO A 45 -56.03 35.72 -145.15
N PHE A 46 -55.96 37.05 -145.13
CA PHE A 46 -57.12 37.93 -145.21
C PHE A 46 -56.78 39.27 -145.88
N ASP A 47 -57.78 39.92 -146.45
CA ASP A 47 -57.64 41.30 -146.91
C ASP A 47 -57.70 42.27 -145.74
N LEU A 48 -56.68 43.12 -145.66
CA LEU A 48 -56.54 44.17 -144.65
C LEU A 48 -56.62 45.53 -145.33
N GLU A 49 -57.49 46.40 -144.82
CA GLU A 49 -57.57 47.79 -145.24
C GLU A 49 -56.57 48.65 -144.47
N GLU A 50 -56.10 49.70 -145.13
CA GLU A 50 -55.13 50.65 -144.58
C GLU A 50 -55.64 51.36 -143.31
N SER A 51 -56.92 51.76 -143.34
CA SER A 51 -57.64 52.38 -142.22
C SER A 51 -57.71 51.47 -141.00
N LEU A 52 -57.92 50.17 -141.23
CA LEU A 52 -58.04 49.16 -140.18
C LEU A 52 -56.69 48.85 -139.54
N LEU A 53 -55.62 48.73 -140.35
CA LEU A 53 -54.25 48.57 -139.85
C LEU A 53 -53.84 49.77 -138.99
N SER A 54 -54.08 50.99 -139.49
CA SER A 54 -53.81 52.22 -138.76
C SER A 54 -54.57 52.28 -137.42
N ARG A 55 -55.85 51.91 -137.42
CA ARG A 55 -56.69 51.87 -136.21
C ARG A 55 -56.15 50.88 -135.17
N TYR A 56 -55.78 49.67 -135.57
CA TYR A 56 -55.24 48.68 -134.62
C TYR A 56 -53.87 49.07 -134.09
N LEU A 57 -53.00 49.67 -134.91
CA LEU A 57 -51.71 50.16 -134.43
C LEU A 57 -51.84 51.31 -133.44
N LYS A 58 -52.81 52.22 -133.64
CA LYS A 58 -53.15 53.25 -132.64
C LYS A 58 -53.64 52.64 -131.33
N GLU A 59 -54.53 51.65 -131.41
CA GLU A 59 -55.08 50.97 -130.23
C GLU A 59 -54.00 50.19 -129.46
N PHE A 60 -53.03 49.58 -130.15
CA PHE A 60 -51.89 48.93 -129.50
C PHE A 60 -50.94 49.92 -128.81
N ALA A 61 -50.84 51.15 -129.31
CA ALA A 61 -50.06 52.21 -128.66
C ALA A 61 -50.73 52.73 -127.37
N GLU A 62 -52.07 52.67 -127.27
CA GLU A 62 -52.80 53.10 -126.06
C GLU A 62 -52.62 52.11 -124.87
N ASP A 63 -52.42 50.82 -125.16
CA ASP A 63 -52.09 49.76 -124.17
C ASP A 63 -50.73 49.99 -123.45
N GLU A 64 -49.85 50.83 -124.02
CA GLU A 64 -48.51 51.18 -123.48
C GLU A 64 -48.57 51.95 -122.15
N SER A 65 -49.70 52.61 -121.87
CA SER A 65 -49.92 53.34 -120.60
C SER A 65 -50.02 52.41 -119.38
N THR A 66 -50.53 51.19 -119.56
CA THR A 66 -50.64 50.19 -118.49
C THR A 66 -49.31 49.50 -118.20
N THR A 67 -48.49 49.26 -119.23
CA THR A 67 -47.14 48.71 -119.10
C THR A 67 -46.16 49.70 -118.49
N LEU A 68 -46.34 51.01 -118.68
CA LEU A 68 -45.55 52.05 -118.01
C LEU A 68 -45.78 52.07 -116.49
N LYS A 69 -47.03 51.92 -116.03
CA LYS A 69 -47.39 51.88 -114.60
C LYS A 69 -46.82 50.64 -113.90
N THR A 70 -46.84 49.47 -114.55
CA THR A 70 -46.24 48.25 -113.99
C THR A 70 -44.71 48.34 -113.97
N LYS A 71 -44.09 48.89 -115.02
CA LYS A 71 -42.63 49.10 -115.08
C LYS A 71 -42.13 50.06 -114.01
N THR A 72 -42.85 51.16 -113.77
CA THR A 72 -42.51 52.13 -112.70
C THR A 72 -42.72 51.52 -111.30
N ALA A 73 -43.80 50.76 -111.09
CA ALA A 73 -44.01 50.05 -109.82
C ALA A 73 -42.91 49.00 -109.54
N LEU A 74 -42.48 48.26 -110.55
CA LEU A 74 -41.37 47.31 -110.46
C LEU A 74 -40.04 48.03 -110.16
N LYS A 75 -39.74 49.13 -110.86
CA LYS A 75 -38.55 49.94 -110.60
C LYS A 75 -38.52 50.45 -109.16
N ASN A 76 -39.63 51.00 -108.67
CA ASN A 76 -39.76 51.45 -107.28
C ASN A 76 -39.59 50.30 -106.27
N LYS A 77 -40.07 49.10 -106.59
CA LYS A 77 -39.88 47.90 -105.75
C LYS A 77 -38.41 47.48 -105.70
N VAL A 78 -37.71 47.51 -106.84
CA VAL A 78 -36.27 47.21 -106.95
C VAL A 78 -35.45 48.26 -106.19
N GLU A 79 -35.72 49.55 -106.35
CA GLU A 79 -35.03 50.62 -105.61
C GLU A 79 -35.19 50.45 -104.09
N ARG A 80 -36.41 50.18 -103.61
CA ARG A 80 -36.64 49.88 -102.18
C ARG A 80 -35.90 48.63 -101.71
N GLN A 81 -35.72 47.62 -102.56
CA GLN A 81 -34.93 46.43 -102.22
C GLN A 81 -33.44 46.76 -102.14
N ILE A 82 -32.93 47.56 -103.07
CA ILE A 82 -31.55 48.06 -103.05
C ILE A 82 -31.28 48.84 -101.76
N ASP A 83 -32.17 49.77 -101.37
CA ASP A 83 -32.02 50.53 -100.13
C ASP A 83 -31.98 49.64 -98.88
N ARG A 84 -32.82 48.59 -98.84
CA ARG A 84 -32.81 47.61 -97.74
C ARG A 84 -31.49 46.85 -97.70
N LEU A 85 -31.01 46.39 -98.85
CA LEU A 85 -29.72 45.69 -98.96
C LEU A 85 -28.55 46.60 -98.54
N THR A 86 -28.56 47.87 -98.94
CA THR A 86 -27.53 48.84 -98.54
C THR A 86 -27.53 49.06 -97.02
N ARG A 87 -28.71 49.18 -96.39
CA ARG A 87 -28.80 49.29 -94.91
C ARG A 87 -28.28 48.04 -94.22
N GLN A 88 -28.65 46.85 -94.69
CA GLN A 88 -28.15 45.58 -94.16
C GLN A 88 -26.64 45.44 -94.33
N ASN A 89 -26.08 45.85 -95.47
CA ASN A 89 -24.64 45.82 -95.69
C ASN A 89 -23.91 46.78 -94.73
N ASN A 90 -24.44 47.98 -94.51
CA ASN A 90 -23.88 48.91 -93.52
C ASN A 90 -23.92 48.32 -92.09
N GLU A 91 -25.00 47.63 -91.73
CA GLU A 91 -25.11 46.92 -90.45
C GLU A 91 -24.07 45.80 -90.34
N ILE A 92 -23.90 44.98 -91.38
CA ILE A 92 -22.87 43.94 -91.44
C ILE A 92 -21.47 44.53 -91.26
N GLN A 93 -21.16 45.64 -91.93
CA GLN A 93 -19.86 46.31 -91.77
C GLN A 93 -19.65 46.84 -90.35
N ASN A 94 -20.70 47.40 -89.73
CA ASN A 94 -20.63 47.85 -88.34
C ASN A 94 -20.43 46.68 -87.37
N LEU A 95 -21.12 45.56 -87.58
CA LEU A 95 -20.93 44.33 -86.80
C LEU A 95 -19.52 43.78 -86.98
N LYS A 96 -18.98 43.77 -88.19
CA LYS A 96 -17.59 43.36 -88.46
C LYS A 96 -16.59 44.22 -87.67
N ARG A 97 -16.70 45.55 -87.76
CA ARG A 97 -15.85 46.47 -86.98
C ARG A 97 -16.00 46.31 -85.46
N ARG A 98 -17.17 45.89 -84.98
CA ARG A 98 -17.38 45.58 -83.55
C ARG A 98 -16.68 44.28 -83.18
N LEU A 99 -16.77 43.26 -84.02
CA LEU A 99 -16.10 41.97 -83.82
C LEU A 99 -14.59 42.13 -83.82
N ASP A 100 -14.03 42.87 -84.78
CA ASP A 100 -12.58 43.14 -84.86
C ASP A 100 -12.09 43.82 -83.56
N ARG A 101 -12.82 44.85 -83.07
CA ARG A 101 -12.52 45.50 -81.79
C ARG A 101 -12.70 44.61 -80.55
N MET A 102 -13.51 43.55 -80.65
CA MET A 102 -13.62 42.56 -79.56
C MET A 102 -12.44 41.60 -79.59
N ALA A 103 -12.05 41.12 -80.77
CA ALA A 103 -10.87 40.27 -80.95
C ALA A 103 -9.58 40.98 -80.50
N GLU A 104 -9.40 42.26 -80.86
CA GLU A 104 -8.27 43.07 -80.38
C GLU A 104 -8.25 43.19 -78.85
N ARG A 105 -9.40 43.42 -78.22
CA ARG A 105 -9.52 43.49 -76.76
C ARG A 105 -9.23 42.13 -76.10
N GLU A 106 -9.67 41.04 -76.71
CA GLU A 106 -9.40 39.70 -76.22
C GLU A 106 -7.90 39.38 -76.26
N ILE A 107 -7.23 39.70 -77.36
CA ILE A 107 -5.77 39.55 -77.49
C ILE A 107 -5.04 40.38 -76.42
N GLN A 108 -5.46 41.63 -76.21
CA GLN A 108 -4.89 42.48 -75.16
C GLN A 108 -5.10 41.90 -73.76
N MET A 109 -6.29 41.39 -73.44
CA MET A 109 -6.57 40.75 -72.16
C MET A 109 -5.73 39.47 -71.97
N GLN A 110 -5.57 38.65 -73.00
CA GLN A 110 -4.72 37.46 -72.94
C GLN A 110 -3.26 37.82 -72.65
N MET A 111 -2.73 38.86 -73.32
CA MET A 111 -1.38 39.36 -73.07
C MET A 111 -1.20 39.90 -71.65
N GLN A 112 -2.17 40.66 -71.13
CA GLN A 112 -2.15 41.15 -69.75
C GLN A 112 -2.22 40.01 -68.74
N ASN A 113 -3.08 39.02 -68.97
CA ASN A 113 -3.18 37.85 -68.10
C ASN A 113 -1.87 37.04 -68.07
N ALA A 114 -1.19 36.89 -69.21
CA ALA A 114 0.11 36.24 -69.26
C ALA A 114 1.17 37.00 -68.43
N GLN A 115 1.23 38.33 -68.58
CA GLN A 115 2.14 39.18 -67.78
C GLN A 115 1.82 39.14 -66.28
N LEU A 116 0.54 39.11 -65.91
CA LEU A 116 0.11 38.98 -64.52
C LEU A 116 0.52 37.62 -63.94
N LYS A 117 0.37 36.54 -64.71
CA LYS A 117 0.78 35.21 -64.30
C LYS A 117 2.29 35.14 -64.04
N GLU A 118 3.09 35.66 -64.96
CA GLU A 118 4.55 35.74 -64.81
C GLU A 118 4.94 36.57 -63.57
N ARG A 119 4.30 37.73 -63.36
CA ARG A 119 4.52 38.55 -62.16
C ARG A 119 4.18 37.80 -60.87
N ASN A 120 3.09 37.06 -60.85
CA ASN A 120 2.69 36.27 -59.69
C ASN A 120 3.71 35.16 -59.41
N GLU A 121 4.17 34.44 -60.43
CA GLU A 121 5.21 33.41 -60.29
C GLU A 121 6.52 34.01 -59.71
N VAL A 122 6.93 35.19 -60.19
CA VAL A 122 8.11 35.89 -59.64
C VAL A 122 7.90 36.30 -58.19
N LEU A 123 6.71 36.79 -57.83
CA LEU A 123 6.41 37.16 -56.44
C LEU A 123 6.39 35.95 -55.53
N GLU A 124 5.77 34.85 -55.94
CA GLU A 124 5.72 33.60 -55.20
C GLU A 124 7.14 33.07 -54.92
N ASN A 125 8.00 33.03 -55.93
CA ASN A 125 9.40 32.64 -55.76
C ASN A 125 10.15 33.54 -54.76
N LYS A 126 9.90 34.85 -54.77
CA LYS A 126 10.50 35.79 -53.80
C LYS A 126 9.98 35.58 -52.38
N PHE A 127 8.69 35.25 -52.23
CA PHE A 127 8.11 34.91 -50.93
C PHE A 127 8.74 33.64 -50.37
N LEU A 128 8.82 32.57 -51.18
CA LEU A 128 9.43 31.31 -50.77
C LEU A 128 10.91 31.47 -50.40
N ASP A 129 11.68 32.24 -51.17
CA ASP A 129 13.08 32.55 -50.85
C ASP A 129 13.21 33.38 -49.55
N GLY A 130 12.29 34.34 -49.35
CA GLY A 130 12.20 35.13 -48.12
C GLY A 130 11.94 34.27 -46.89
N ASP A 131 10.98 33.35 -46.97
CA ASP A 131 10.63 32.43 -45.88
C ASP A 131 11.79 31.50 -45.55
N ALA A 132 12.44 30.90 -46.57
CA ALA A 132 13.62 30.08 -46.38
C ALA A 132 14.76 30.85 -45.69
N ARG A 133 14.97 32.11 -46.10
CA ARG A 133 15.99 32.97 -45.50
C ARG A 133 15.64 33.37 -44.06
N ILE A 134 14.38 33.55 -43.72
CA ILE A 134 13.94 33.78 -42.34
C ILE A 134 14.23 32.55 -41.49
N GLU A 135 13.88 31.36 -41.95
CA GLU A 135 14.21 30.12 -41.24
C GLU A 135 15.72 29.97 -41.04
N GLU A 136 16.52 30.21 -42.07
CA GLU A 136 17.97 30.16 -41.99
C GLU A 136 18.52 31.19 -40.99
N LEU A 137 18.01 32.43 -40.99
CA LEU A 137 18.38 33.44 -40.02
C LEU A 137 18.00 33.05 -38.59
N LEU A 138 16.86 32.39 -38.38
CA LEU A 138 16.44 31.88 -37.07
C LEU A 138 17.35 30.73 -36.60
N ARG A 139 17.84 29.90 -37.52
CA ARG A 139 18.86 28.87 -37.23
C ARG A 139 20.23 29.50 -36.94
N TYR A 140 20.68 30.43 -37.78
CA TYR A 140 21.99 31.09 -37.69
C TYR A 140 22.13 31.95 -36.43
N LYS A 141 21.09 32.71 -36.06
CA LYS A 141 21.05 33.46 -34.80
C LYS A 141 20.96 32.55 -33.56
N GLY A 142 20.98 31.23 -33.73
CA GLY A 142 20.82 30.27 -32.65
C GLY A 142 19.45 30.38 -31.96
N LEU A 143 18.50 31.10 -32.54
CA LEU A 143 17.21 31.38 -31.91
C LEU A 143 16.36 30.10 -31.87
N HIS A 144 16.49 29.24 -32.87
CA HIS A 144 15.88 27.92 -32.86
C HIS A 144 16.47 27.03 -31.75
N ASN A 145 17.80 26.97 -31.63
CA ASN A 145 18.47 26.16 -30.61
C ASN A 145 18.20 26.68 -29.19
N SER A 146 18.18 28.01 -29.00
CA SER A 146 17.85 28.61 -27.71
C SER A 146 16.40 28.36 -27.30
N LYS A 147 15.43 28.43 -28.23
CA LYS A 147 14.03 28.06 -27.94
C LYS A 147 13.91 26.61 -27.48
N TRP A 148 14.54 25.66 -28.19
CA TRP A 148 14.56 24.26 -27.79
C TRP A 148 15.21 24.06 -26.42
N ARG A 149 16.34 24.74 -26.18
CA ARG A 149 17.05 24.67 -24.91
C ARG A 149 16.22 25.25 -23.76
N ILE A 150 15.50 26.34 -23.99
CA ILE A 150 14.59 26.94 -23.00
C ILE A 150 13.48 25.95 -22.66
N ALA A 151 12.81 25.38 -23.68
CA ALA A 151 11.76 24.38 -23.44
C ALA A 151 12.26 23.15 -22.67
N GLU A 152 13.47 22.65 -23.00
CA GLU A 152 14.12 21.56 -22.26
C GLU A 152 14.39 21.94 -20.79
N LEU A 153 14.83 23.17 -20.54
CA LEU A 153 15.10 23.67 -19.20
C LEU A 153 13.80 23.89 -18.40
N GLU A 154 12.75 24.39 -19.04
CA GLU A 154 11.42 24.52 -18.43
C GLU A 154 10.87 23.16 -17.99
N GLN A 155 10.95 22.16 -18.86
CA GLN A 155 10.54 20.80 -18.51
C GLN A 155 11.35 20.24 -17.32
N LYS A 156 12.68 20.39 -17.33
CA LYS A 156 13.53 19.94 -16.22
C LYS A 156 13.21 20.67 -14.92
N ASN A 157 12.87 21.96 -15.00
CA ASN A 157 12.48 22.74 -13.84
C ASN A 157 11.16 22.23 -13.24
N ASP A 158 10.18 21.90 -14.08
CA ASP A 158 8.91 21.32 -13.62
C ASP A 158 9.12 19.95 -12.94
N GLU A 159 9.97 19.09 -13.51
CA GLU A 159 10.33 17.78 -12.92
C GLU A 159 11.05 17.94 -11.57
N LEU A 160 11.96 18.91 -11.47
CA LEU A 160 12.63 19.24 -10.21
C LEU A 160 11.65 19.76 -9.17
N PHE A 161 10.72 20.64 -9.57
CA PHE A 161 9.70 21.18 -8.68
C PHE A 161 8.82 20.06 -8.09
N GLN A 162 8.38 19.10 -8.92
CA GLN A 162 7.63 17.93 -8.43
C GLN A 162 8.46 17.07 -7.48
N THR A 163 9.75 16.91 -7.75
CA THR A 163 10.66 16.14 -6.90
C THR A 163 10.83 16.81 -5.53
N VAL A 164 11.06 18.13 -5.51
CA VAL A 164 11.16 18.91 -4.26
C VAL A 164 9.88 18.78 -3.45
N LEU A 165 8.71 18.94 -4.08
CA LEU A 165 7.42 18.81 -3.41
C LEU A 165 7.20 17.41 -2.80
N MET A 166 7.63 16.35 -3.51
CA MET A 166 7.58 14.99 -2.96
C MET A 166 8.52 14.81 -1.76
N LEU A 167 9.71 15.41 -1.79
CA LEU A 167 10.68 15.34 -0.71
C LEU A 167 10.21 16.12 0.52
N GLU A 168 9.64 17.31 0.33
CA GLU A 168 9.03 18.10 1.42
C GLU A 168 7.93 17.30 2.12
N ARG A 169 6.99 16.72 1.36
CA ARG A 169 5.93 15.88 1.92
C ARG A 169 6.48 14.64 2.65
N ARG A 170 7.58 14.05 2.16
CA ARG A 170 8.23 12.92 2.84
C ARG A 170 8.91 13.36 4.14
N ALA A 171 9.53 14.54 4.15
CA ALA A 171 10.14 15.11 5.34
C ALA A 171 9.07 15.42 6.41
N GLU A 172 7.96 16.05 6.03
CA GLU A 172 6.83 16.32 6.91
C GLU A 172 6.26 15.02 7.53
N ARG A 173 6.08 13.97 6.70
CA ARG A 173 5.63 12.66 7.20
C ARG A 173 6.63 11.97 8.12
N ALA A 174 7.92 12.25 7.97
CA ALA A 174 8.98 11.66 8.77
C ALA A 174 9.20 12.42 10.10
N GLU A 175 8.70 13.64 10.23
CA GLU A 175 8.92 14.46 11.42
C GLU A 175 8.28 13.85 12.69
N GLU A 176 7.02 13.41 12.58
CA GLU A 176 6.29 12.80 13.69
C GLU A 176 6.92 11.48 14.20
N PRO A 177 7.24 10.49 13.33
CA PRO A 177 7.91 9.27 13.80
C PRO A 177 9.32 9.56 14.35
N LEU A 178 10.03 10.58 13.85
CA LEU A 178 11.31 10.98 14.42
C LEU A 178 11.16 11.57 15.82
N LYS A 179 10.14 12.42 16.05
CA LYS A 179 9.81 12.92 17.39
C LYS A 179 9.48 11.78 18.35
N GLN A 180 8.62 10.84 17.92
CA GLN A 180 8.26 9.66 18.71
C GLN A 180 9.48 8.79 19.04
N ALA A 181 10.37 8.55 18.07
CA ALA A 181 11.60 7.81 18.31
C ALA A 181 12.53 8.54 19.29
N HIS A 182 12.62 9.87 19.22
CA HIS A 182 13.40 10.68 20.15
C HIS A 182 12.85 10.61 21.57
N ASP A 183 11.52 10.70 21.72
CA ASP A 183 10.86 10.56 23.02
C ASP A 183 11.10 9.17 23.63
N GLN A 184 11.02 8.11 22.83
CA GLN A 184 11.33 6.74 23.27
C GLN A 184 12.79 6.58 23.68
N ILE A 185 13.74 7.12 22.92
CA ILE A 185 15.17 7.10 23.28
C ILE A 185 15.38 7.82 24.61
N THR A 186 14.70 8.94 24.82
CA THR A 186 14.79 9.71 26.06
C THR A 186 14.23 8.91 27.25
N GLN A 187 13.05 8.29 27.09
CA GLN A 187 12.45 7.41 28.10
C GLN A 187 13.38 6.26 28.46
N LEU A 188 13.88 5.51 27.47
CA LEU A 188 14.84 4.43 27.68
C LEU A 188 16.13 4.90 28.33
N GLY A 189 16.60 6.11 28.01
CA GLY A 189 17.75 6.72 28.68
C GLY A 189 17.51 6.98 30.17
N THR A 190 16.30 7.43 30.53
CA THR A 190 15.92 7.60 31.94
C THR A 190 15.79 6.26 32.67
N GLU A 191 15.18 5.25 32.05
CA GLU A 191 15.05 3.90 32.61
C GLU A 191 16.43 3.26 32.83
N LEU A 192 17.34 3.36 31.85
CA LEU A 192 18.71 2.86 32.01
C LEU A 192 19.46 3.55 33.15
N SER A 193 19.25 4.85 33.33
CA SER A 193 19.86 5.60 34.43
C SER A 193 19.32 5.15 35.79
N GLN A 194 18.02 4.87 35.88
CA GLN A 194 17.39 4.32 37.08
C GLN A 194 17.92 2.92 37.39
N ILE A 195 17.91 2.01 36.40
CA ILE A 195 18.42 0.64 36.54
C ILE A 195 19.89 0.65 36.99
N LYS A 196 20.71 1.55 36.43
CA LYS A 196 22.11 1.68 36.84
C LYS A 196 22.22 2.08 38.31
N GLY A 197 21.42 3.05 38.76
CA GLY A 197 21.36 3.45 40.16
C GLY A 197 20.89 2.32 41.10
N GLU A 198 19.87 1.57 40.70
CA GLU A 198 19.40 0.40 41.44
C GLU A 198 20.47 -0.69 41.53
N TYR A 199 21.17 -0.96 40.43
CA TYR A 199 22.27 -1.92 40.38
C TYR A 199 23.42 -1.53 41.32
N GLU A 200 23.84 -0.27 41.29
CA GLU A 200 24.89 0.26 42.19
C GLU A 200 24.47 0.14 43.68
N GLN A 201 23.20 0.41 44.01
CA GLN A 201 22.68 0.20 45.37
C GLN A 201 22.69 -1.28 45.76
N LEU A 202 22.31 -2.16 44.84
CA LEU A 202 22.27 -3.61 45.08
C LEU A 202 23.68 -4.18 45.30
N GLU A 203 24.66 -3.71 44.53
CA GLU A 203 26.08 -4.04 44.70
C GLU A 203 26.61 -3.59 46.07
N GLN A 204 26.29 -2.36 46.50
CA GLN A 204 26.66 -1.86 47.84
C GLN A 204 26.01 -2.69 48.95
N ASN A 205 24.73 -3.02 48.83
CA ASN A 205 24.02 -3.85 49.79
C ASN A 205 24.62 -5.26 49.87
N GLN A 206 25.03 -5.84 48.74
CA GLN A 206 25.69 -7.14 48.70
C GLN A 206 27.05 -7.09 49.41
N LEU A 207 27.85 -6.04 49.20
CA LEU A 207 29.12 -5.86 49.91
C LEU A 207 28.93 -5.78 51.43
N LEU A 208 27.96 -5.00 51.90
CA LEU A 208 27.64 -4.88 53.32
C LEU A 208 27.14 -6.20 53.91
N SER A 209 26.27 -6.90 53.19
CA SER A 209 25.77 -8.22 53.60
C SER A 209 26.91 -9.23 53.72
N ASN A 210 27.81 -9.28 52.74
CA ASN A 210 28.99 -10.16 52.76
C ASN A 210 29.94 -9.84 53.93
N GLN A 211 30.12 -8.57 54.28
CA GLN A 211 30.90 -8.18 55.47
C GLN A 211 30.23 -8.69 56.75
N LYS A 212 28.90 -8.55 56.86
CA LYS A 212 28.13 -9.03 58.01
C LYS A 212 28.18 -10.55 58.14
N ILE A 213 28.10 -11.28 57.01
CA ILE A 213 28.26 -12.73 56.98
C ILE A 213 29.65 -13.12 57.51
N LYS A 214 30.73 -12.48 57.03
CA LYS A 214 32.08 -12.74 57.55
C LYS A 214 32.21 -12.47 59.04
N GLN A 215 31.60 -11.41 59.56
CA GLN A 215 31.59 -11.12 61.00
C GLN A 215 30.84 -12.19 61.79
N LEU A 216 29.68 -12.65 61.29
CA LEU A 216 28.94 -13.73 61.92
C LEU A 216 29.72 -15.05 61.90
N GLU A 217 30.40 -15.38 60.81
CA GLU A 217 31.27 -16.56 60.72
C GLU A 217 32.40 -16.51 61.75
N LEU A 218 33.07 -15.36 61.91
CA LEU A 218 34.09 -15.17 62.94
C LEU A 218 33.51 -15.35 64.35
N THR A 219 32.32 -14.80 64.60
CA THR A 219 31.63 -14.91 65.90
C THR A 219 31.24 -16.35 66.20
N ILE A 220 30.69 -17.07 65.21
CA ILE A 220 30.34 -18.49 65.32
C ILE A 220 31.59 -19.32 65.62
N ASN A 221 32.71 -19.06 64.94
CA ASN A 221 33.96 -19.77 65.20
C ASN A 221 34.50 -19.48 66.61
N ALA A 222 34.42 -18.23 67.08
CA ALA A 222 34.79 -17.87 68.45
C ALA A 222 33.92 -18.59 69.49
N LEU A 223 32.59 -18.56 69.33
CA LEU A 223 31.65 -19.27 70.20
C LEU A 223 31.85 -20.78 70.17
N LYS A 224 32.18 -21.35 69.00
CA LYS A 224 32.48 -22.77 68.86
C LYS A 224 33.74 -23.16 69.64
N ASN A 225 34.79 -22.34 69.58
CA ASN A 225 36.01 -22.54 70.36
C ASN A 225 35.76 -22.39 71.87
N GLU A 226 34.98 -21.39 72.28
CA GLU A 226 34.59 -21.19 73.67
C GLU A 226 33.78 -22.37 74.20
N LYS A 227 32.79 -22.85 73.43
CA LYS A 227 32.04 -24.06 73.75
C LYS A 227 32.96 -25.27 73.94
N GLN A 228 33.91 -25.49 73.02
CA GLN A 228 34.87 -26.60 73.15
C GLN A 228 35.78 -26.46 74.39
N ALA A 229 36.17 -25.23 74.75
CA ALA A 229 36.96 -24.98 75.94
C ALA A 229 36.15 -25.26 77.22
N LEU A 230 34.89 -24.83 77.26
CA LEU A 230 33.97 -25.10 78.38
C LEU A 230 33.65 -26.59 78.51
N GLU A 231 33.43 -27.32 77.40
CA GLU A 231 33.23 -28.77 77.40
C GLU A 231 34.47 -29.50 77.96
N LYS A 232 35.69 -29.06 77.62
CA LYS A 232 36.92 -29.60 78.22
C LYS A 232 37.01 -29.32 79.72
N GLN A 233 36.74 -28.08 80.14
CA GLN A 233 36.73 -27.73 81.57
C GLN A 233 35.68 -28.51 82.36
N LEU A 234 34.51 -28.76 81.75
CA LEU A 234 33.46 -29.56 82.35
C LEU A 234 33.92 -31.02 82.51
N ALA A 235 34.48 -31.62 81.46
CA ALA A 235 35.01 -32.99 81.52
C ALA A 235 36.15 -33.14 82.54
N GLU A 236 37.04 -32.15 82.66
CA GLU A 236 38.09 -32.12 83.67
C GLU A 236 37.49 -32.07 85.08
N LYS A 237 36.53 -31.18 85.33
CA LYS A 237 35.85 -31.09 86.64
C LYS A 237 35.05 -32.35 86.97
N GLU A 238 34.30 -32.90 86.02
CA GLU A 238 33.56 -34.15 86.17
C GLU A 238 34.52 -35.30 86.51
N SER A 239 35.65 -35.44 85.80
CA SER A 239 36.63 -36.49 86.09
C SER A 239 37.26 -36.35 87.48
N LEU A 240 37.51 -35.11 87.93
CA LEU A 240 38.06 -34.82 89.25
C LEU A 240 37.04 -35.11 90.36
N VAL A 241 35.77 -34.74 90.17
CA VAL A 241 34.69 -35.06 91.11
C VAL A 241 34.48 -36.57 91.18
N ILE A 242 34.41 -37.26 90.04
CA ILE A 242 34.27 -38.72 89.97
C ILE A 242 35.44 -39.40 90.70
N HIS A 243 36.68 -38.97 90.48
CA HIS A 243 37.84 -39.51 91.19
C HIS A 243 37.76 -39.27 92.70
N GLN A 244 37.42 -38.06 93.15
CA GLN A 244 37.27 -37.75 94.57
C GLN A 244 36.17 -38.57 95.24
N ASP A 245 35.03 -38.75 94.56
CA ASP A 245 33.93 -39.56 95.07
C ASP A 245 34.29 -41.04 95.09
N GLN A 246 35.02 -41.54 94.07
CA GLN A 246 35.55 -42.91 94.08
C GLN A 246 36.54 -43.15 95.22
N GLU A 247 37.48 -42.24 95.46
CA GLU A 247 38.42 -42.35 96.60
C GLU A 247 37.67 -42.36 97.94
N LYS A 248 36.67 -41.50 98.13
CA LYS A 248 35.83 -41.50 99.34
C LYS A 248 35.05 -42.81 99.50
N ILE A 249 34.47 -43.33 98.41
CA ILE A 249 33.76 -44.61 98.42
C ILE A 249 34.71 -45.75 98.80
N GLU A 250 35.94 -45.77 98.27
CA GLU A 250 36.95 -46.77 98.63
C GLU A 250 37.35 -46.68 100.11
N GLN A 251 37.61 -45.46 100.62
CA GLN A 251 37.90 -45.23 102.04
C GLN A 251 36.75 -45.74 102.93
N LEU A 252 35.51 -45.33 102.65
CA LEU A 252 34.34 -45.79 103.41
C LEU A 252 34.13 -47.31 103.30
N THR A 253 34.47 -47.91 102.16
CA THR A 253 34.39 -49.38 101.97
C THR A 253 35.43 -50.11 102.82
N GLN A 254 36.66 -49.60 102.88
CA GLN A 254 37.71 -50.13 103.75
C GLN A 254 37.36 -49.99 105.24
N GLU A 255 36.84 -48.83 105.65
CA GLU A 255 36.34 -48.62 107.02
C GLU A 255 35.21 -49.59 107.37
N ARG A 256 34.23 -49.75 106.46
CA ARG A 256 33.14 -50.71 106.64
C ARG A 256 33.65 -52.15 106.79
N GLN A 257 34.67 -52.56 106.03
CA GLN A 257 35.29 -53.88 106.18
C GLN A 257 35.99 -54.05 107.53
N LYS A 258 36.71 -53.03 108.03
CA LYS A 258 37.30 -53.05 109.38
C LYS A 258 36.22 -53.20 110.46
N PHE A 259 35.16 -52.39 110.40
CA PHE A 259 34.03 -52.52 111.33
C PHE A 259 33.38 -53.89 111.29
N LEU A 260 33.25 -54.52 110.11
CA LEU A 260 32.73 -55.88 109.98
C LEU A 260 33.67 -56.92 110.64
N GLN A 261 34.98 -56.76 110.51
CA GLN A 261 35.96 -57.62 111.19
C GLN A 261 35.88 -57.47 112.71
N GLU A 262 35.83 -56.24 113.22
CA GLU A 262 35.67 -55.95 114.65
C GLU A 262 34.35 -56.52 115.19
N ARG A 263 33.24 -56.37 114.46
CA ARG A 263 31.94 -56.95 114.82
C ARG A 263 32.02 -58.47 114.91
N ASN A 264 32.72 -59.13 113.98
CA ASN A 264 32.87 -60.58 113.99
C ASN A 264 33.73 -61.06 115.16
N GLN A 265 34.79 -60.32 115.51
CA GLN A 265 35.61 -60.60 116.70
C GLN A 265 34.80 -60.46 117.99
N LEU A 266 34.03 -59.38 118.14
CA LEU A 266 33.12 -59.17 119.27
C LEU A 266 32.07 -60.27 119.38
N HIS A 267 31.51 -60.71 118.25
CA HIS A 267 30.56 -61.82 118.23
C HIS A 267 31.20 -63.15 118.68
N MET A 268 32.45 -63.42 118.31
CA MET A 268 33.19 -64.60 118.77
C MET A 268 33.49 -64.53 120.27
N LEU A 269 33.86 -63.35 120.79
CA LEU A 269 34.07 -63.13 122.23
C LEU A 269 32.76 -63.29 123.01
N SER A 270 31.65 -62.76 122.50
CA SER A 270 30.31 -62.94 123.09
C SER A 270 29.92 -64.43 123.12
N LYS A 271 30.17 -65.19 122.05
CA LYS A 271 29.95 -66.65 122.04
C LYS A 271 30.78 -67.38 123.09
N ARG A 272 32.06 -67.03 123.26
CA ARG A 272 32.92 -67.61 124.31
C ARG A 272 32.40 -67.30 125.70
N LEU A 273 32.11 -66.02 125.99
CA LEU A 273 31.56 -65.62 127.28
C LEU A 273 30.24 -66.33 127.60
N LYS A 274 29.38 -66.54 126.59
CA LYS A 274 28.14 -67.29 126.77
C LYS A 274 28.38 -68.77 127.09
N SER A 275 29.40 -69.38 126.48
CA SER A 275 29.83 -70.75 126.77
C SER A 275 30.44 -70.86 128.18
N ASP A 276 31.26 -69.90 128.59
CA ASP A 276 31.88 -69.88 129.92
C ASP A 276 30.84 -69.70 131.02
N LEU A 277 29.83 -68.86 130.77
CA LEU A 277 28.71 -68.66 131.71
C LEU A 277 27.91 -69.95 131.92
N SER A 278 27.56 -70.68 130.84
CA SER A 278 26.82 -71.94 130.96
C SER A 278 27.64 -73.03 131.66
N ASN A 279 28.97 -73.02 131.49
CA ASN A 279 29.86 -73.95 132.18
C ASN A 279 29.92 -73.64 133.69
N SER A 280 29.92 -72.36 134.06
CA SER A 280 29.87 -71.93 135.47
C SER A 280 28.55 -72.25 136.16
N GLU A 281 27.41 -72.11 135.45
CA GLU A 281 26.09 -72.54 135.95
C GLU A 281 26.06 -74.04 136.22
N HIS A 282 26.68 -74.84 135.34
CA HIS A 282 26.72 -76.29 135.50
C HIS A 282 27.52 -76.70 136.75
N GLN A 283 28.68 -76.07 136.98
CA GLN A 283 29.53 -76.29 138.16
C GLN A 283 28.85 -75.87 139.47
N LEU A 284 28.10 -74.76 139.46
CA LEU A 284 27.31 -74.32 140.63
C LEU A 284 26.21 -75.32 141.00
N SER A 285 25.58 -75.96 140.01
CA SER A 285 24.56 -76.98 140.27
C SER A 285 25.13 -78.26 140.92
N GLU A 286 26.35 -78.67 140.57
CA GLU A 286 27.02 -79.84 141.15
C GLU A 286 27.45 -79.60 142.60
N VAL A 287 27.99 -78.42 142.90
CA VAL A 287 28.39 -78.04 144.27
C VAL A 287 27.19 -77.96 145.21
N SER A 288 26.04 -77.49 144.71
CA SER A 288 24.78 -77.45 145.47
C SER A 288 24.28 -78.84 145.86
N ASN A 289 24.42 -79.84 144.97
CA ASN A 289 23.97 -81.21 145.25
C ASN A 289 24.85 -81.90 146.31
N LEU A 290 26.17 -81.70 146.27
CA LEU A 290 27.11 -82.27 147.24
C LEU A 290 26.93 -81.70 148.67
N LEU A 291 26.55 -80.43 148.80
CA LEU A 291 26.23 -79.79 150.09
C LEU A 291 24.94 -80.32 150.72
N HIS A 292 23.96 -80.74 149.90
CA HIS A 292 22.70 -81.30 150.40
C HIS A 292 22.89 -82.70 151.01
N GLU A 293 23.83 -83.49 150.50
CA GLU A 293 24.12 -84.85 150.94
C GLU A 293 24.90 -84.88 152.27
N SER A 294 25.84 -83.94 152.46
CA SER A 294 26.60 -83.72 153.70
C SER A 294 25.71 -83.38 154.92
N ARG A 295 24.62 -82.64 154.71
CA ARG A 295 23.73 -82.12 155.77
C ARG A 295 22.83 -83.20 156.40
N ASN A 296 22.55 -84.30 155.71
CA ASN A 296 21.56 -85.28 156.17
C ASN A 296 22.13 -86.35 157.12
N ASN A 297 23.37 -86.79 157.00
CA ASN A 297 23.89 -87.88 157.84
C ASN A 297 24.43 -87.42 159.22
N ALA A 298 24.74 -86.14 159.41
CA ALA A 298 25.17 -85.61 160.71
C ALA A 298 24.05 -85.63 161.77
N LYS A 299 22.77 -85.61 161.36
CA LYS A 299 21.61 -85.54 162.29
C LYS A 299 21.27 -86.86 162.99
N GLN A 300 21.76 -88.01 162.51
CA GLN A 300 21.31 -89.32 163.01
C GLN A 300 22.15 -89.84 164.21
N LYS A 301 23.32 -89.24 164.46
CA LYS A 301 24.29 -89.72 165.47
C LYS A 301 24.08 -89.15 166.88
N ASP A 302 23.41 -88.00 167.00
CA ASP A 302 23.22 -87.30 168.29
C ASP A 302 21.95 -87.73 169.06
N LEU A 303 20.96 -88.33 168.38
CA LEU A 303 19.71 -88.78 169.02
C LEU A 303 19.89 -90.02 169.91
N TRP A 304 20.87 -90.89 169.66
CA TRP A 304 21.10 -92.10 170.47
C TRP A 304 21.85 -91.84 171.78
N ARG A 305 22.63 -90.74 171.89
CA ARG A 305 23.38 -90.41 173.11
C ARG A 305 22.54 -89.74 174.20
N ALA A 306 21.48 -89.03 173.83
CA ALA A 306 20.61 -88.34 174.78
C ALA A 306 19.66 -89.28 175.56
N LEU A 307 19.30 -90.43 174.98
CA LEU A 307 18.30 -91.35 175.56
C LEU A 307 18.87 -92.24 176.68
N ALA A 308 20.18 -92.50 176.70
CA ALA A 308 20.83 -93.36 177.70
C ALA A 308 21.06 -92.69 179.07
N ILE A 309 21.09 -91.35 179.13
CA ILE A 309 21.41 -90.59 180.36
C ILE A 309 20.14 -90.32 181.20
N GLY A 310 18.96 -90.31 180.58
CA GLY A 310 17.69 -90.03 181.25
C GLY A 310 17.16 -91.17 182.14
N PHE A 311 17.39 -92.44 181.80
CA PHE A 311 16.86 -93.56 182.58
C PHE A 311 17.65 -93.86 183.87
N GLY A 312 18.93 -93.47 183.95
CA GLY A 312 19.76 -93.67 185.14
C GLY A 312 19.37 -92.77 186.33
N CYS A 313 18.82 -91.58 186.06
CA CYS A 313 18.48 -90.62 187.12
C CYS A 313 17.12 -90.89 187.78
N LEU A 314 16.23 -91.65 187.15
CA LEU A 314 14.85 -91.85 187.63
C LEU A 314 14.69 -93.02 188.63
N ALA A 315 15.57 -94.03 188.61
CA ALA A 315 15.48 -95.13 189.58
C ALA A 315 16.17 -94.83 190.92
N VAL A 316 17.18 -93.97 190.94
CA VAL A 316 17.81 -93.46 192.19
C VAL A 316 16.80 -92.67 193.03
N ILE A 317 15.82 -92.03 192.39
CA ILE A 317 14.73 -91.32 193.07
C ILE A 317 13.72 -92.30 193.70
N PHE A 318 13.47 -93.46 193.10
CA PHE A 318 12.63 -94.50 193.73
C PHE A 318 13.29 -95.14 194.95
N PHE A 319 14.63 -95.20 194.99
CA PHE A 319 15.39 -95.72 196.15
C PHE A 319 15.37 -94.79 197.37
N LEU A 320 15.06 -93.49 197.18
CA LEU A 320 15.13 -92.49 198.25
C LEU A 320 13.78 -92.14 198.89
N ILE A 321 12.65 -92.50 198.27
CA ILE A 321 11.33 -92.07 198.75
C ILE A 321 10.65 -93.07 199.71
N PHE A 322 10.96 -94.37 199.72
CA PHE A 322 10.27 -95.33 200.60
C PHE A 322 11.04 -95.80 201.85
N ILE A 323 12.25 -95.28 202.09
CA ILE A 323 12.93 -95.41 203.40
C ILE A 323 12.31 -94.44 204.45
N PHE A 324 11.34 -93.59 204.07
CA PHE A 324 10.78 -92.56 204.95
C PHE A 324 9.24 -92.49 205.07
N LEU A 325 8.46 -93.52 204.68
CA LEU A 325 7.05 -93.65 205.09
C LEU A 325 6.52 -95.09 205.12
#